data_AF-A0A535GIN9-F1
#
_entry.id   AF-A0A535GIN9-F1
#
_cell.length_a   1.000
_cell.length_b   1.000
_cell.length_c   1.000
_cell.angle_alpha   90.00
_cell.angle_beta   90.00
_cell.angle_gamma   90.00
#
_symmetry.space_group_name_H-M   'P 1'
#
loop_
_entity.id
_entity.type
_entity.pdbx_description
1 polymer ?
#
loop_
_entity_poly.entity_id
_entity_poly.type
_entity_poly.pdbx_seq_one_letter_code
_entity_poly.pdbx_strand_id
1 'polypeptide(L)' 'MCDMIVDIAEAREDGRTLEMPDREYAFCSPGCMSTFAKAPNRFRAKVDAWVASHPTA' A
#
# COMPACT_ATOMS: atom_id res chain seq x y z
N MET A 1 -0.88 5.55 -7.09
CA MET A 1 -1.29 4.15 -6.92
C MET A 1 -2.68 3.99 -7.50
N CYS A 2 -2.97 2.88 -8.18
CA CYS A 2 -4.08 2.73 -9.14
C CYS A 2 -5.51 2.84 -8.58
N ASP A 3 -5.68 3.22 -7.31
CA ASP A 3 -6.97 3.42 -6.63
C ASP A 3 -7.92 2.20 -6.70
N MET A 4 -7.37 1.03 -7.02
CA MET A 4 -8.12 -0.22 -7.02
C MET A 4 -8.28 -0.73 -5.60
N ILE A 5 -9.44 -1.30 -5.30
CA ILE A 5 -9.68 -2.05 -4.08
C ILE A 5 -8.80 -3.32 -4.16
N VAL A 6 -7.96 -3.51 -3.14
CA VAL A 6 -7.06 -4.66 -3.03
C VAL A 6 -7.50 -5.48 -1.83
N ASP A 7 -7.73 -6.77 -2.03
CA ASP A 7 -7.88 -7.70 -0.92
C ASP A 7 -6.51 -7.93 -0.27
N ILE A 8 -6.39 -7.59 1.01
CA ILE A 8 -5.11 -7.63 1.73
C ILE A 8 -4.66 -9.07 1.95
N ALA A 9 -5.59 -10.00 2.18
CA ALA A 9 -5.24 -11.40 2.43
C ALA A 9 -4.67 -12.03 1.17
N GLU A 10 -5.32 -11.85 0.01
CA GLU A 10 -4.82 -12.34 -1.27
C GLU A 10 -3.48 -11.69 -1.65
N ALA A 11 -3.33 -10.38 -1.40
CA ALA A 11 -2.06 -9.70 -1.65
C ALA A 11 -0.92 -10.25 -0.79
N ARG A 12 -1.19 -10.65 0.46
CA ARG A 12 -0.21 -11.31 1.33
C ARG A 12 0.19 -12.68 0.80
N GLU A 13 -0.79 -13.52 0.48
CA GLU A 13 -0.58 -14.88 -0.04
C GLU A 13 0.25 -14.86 -1.33
N ASP A 14 0.01 -13.89 -2.21
CA ASP A 14 0.74 -13.74 -3.48
C ASP A 14 2.08 -12.99 -3.34
N GLY A 15 2.48 -12.60 -2.12
CA GLY A 15 3.73 -11.86 -1.89
C GLY A 15 3.75 -10.44 -2.48
N ARG A 16 2.57 -9.85 -2.70
CA ARG A 16 2.36 -8.47 -3.17
C ARG A 16 2.16 -7.50 -1.99
N THR A 17 2.83 -7.76 -0.88
CA THR A 17 2.85 -6.87 0.28
C THR A 17 4.27 -6.44 0.61
N LEU A 18 4.40 -5.28 1.25
CA LEU A 18 5.68 -4.76 1.71
C LEU A 18 5.52 -4.19 3.11
N GLU A 19 6.25 -4.77 4.05
CA GLU A 19 6.30 -4.32 5.44
C GLU A 19 7.23 -3.10 5.55
N MET A 20 6.70 -2.00 6.08
CA MET A 20 7.46 -0.78 6.36
C MET A 20 7.38 -0.48 7.87
N PRO A 21 8.30 0.35 8.41
CA PRO A 21 8.34 0.63 9.84
C PRO A 21 7.05 1.21 10.43
N ASP A 22 6.23 1.88 9.61
CA ASP A 22 4.99 2.50 10.04
C ASP A 22 3.75 1.64 9.82
N ARG A 23 3.71 0.83 8.75
CA ARG A 23 2.60 -0.06 8.40
C ARG A 23 2.99 -1.04 7.30
N GLU A 24 2.18 -2.07 7.13
CA GLU A 24 2.23 -2.93 5.95
C GLU A 24 1.44 -2.29 4.79
N TYR A 25 1.97 -2.40 3.58
CA TYR A 25 1.32 -1.93 2.36
C TYR A 25 1.02 -3.11 1.44
N ALA A 26 -0.23 -3.19 0.96
CA ALA A 26 -0.64 -4.16 -0.06
C ALA A 26 -0.74 -3.51 -1.45
N PHE A 27 -0.39 -4.26 -2.48
CA PHE A 27 -0.35 -3.78 -3.86
C PHE A 27 -1.19 -4.66 -4.77
N CYS A 28 -1.91 -4.04 -5.71
CA CYS A 28 -2.69 -4.79 -6.69
C CYS A 28 -1.82 -5.64 -7.63
N SER A 29 -0.54 -5.28 -7.80
CA SER A 29 0.37 -5.95 -8.73
C SER A 29 1.84 -5.75 -8.34
N PRO A 30 2.75 -6.65 -8.74
CA PRO A 30 4.19 -6.54 -8.47
C PRO A 30 4.83 -5.26 -9.02
N GLY A 31 4.34 -4.77 -10.17
CA GLY A 31 4.83 -3.51 -10.76
C GLY A 31 4.53 -2.28 -9.90
N CYS A 32 3.39 -2.29 -9.20
CA CYS A 32 3.04 -1.23 -8.27
C CYS A 32 3.89 -1.30 -7.00
N MET A 33 4.10 -2.51 -6.44
CA MET A 33 5.01 -2.73 -5.33
C MET A 33 6.42 -2.24 -5.67
N SER A 34 6.93 -2.59 -6.85
CA SER A 34 8.25 -2.16 -7.33
C SER A 34 8.36 -0.65 -7.50
N THR A 35 7.29 0.01 -7.95
CA THR A 35 7.25 1.47 -8.10
C THR A 35 7.23 2.15 -6.73
N PHE A 36 6.47 1.60 -5.78
CA PHE A 36 6.42 2.09 -4.41
C PHE A 36 7.79 1.95 -3.72
N ALA A 37 8.44 0.78 -3.84
CA ALA A 37 9.74 0.52 -3.25
C ALA A 37 10.83 1.51 -3.70
N LYS A 38 10.75 2.02 -4.94
CA LYS A 38 11.68 3.04 -5.48
C LYS A 38 11.48 4.44 -4.88
N ALA A 39 10.26 4.78 -4.47
CA ALA A 39 9.93 6.13 -4.00
C ALA A 39 8.83 6.12 -2.93
N PRO A 40 9.01 5.43 -1.79
CA PRO A 40 7.93 5.17 -0.83
C PRO A 40 7.39 6.48 -0.24
N ASN A 41 8.27 7.43 0.10
CA ASN A 41 7.90 8.72 0.70
C ASN A 41 6.94 9.54 -0.18
N ARG A 42 7.04 9.44 -1.51
CA ARG A 42 6.14 10.13 -2.44
C ARG A 42 4.70 9.61 -2.33
N PHE A 43 4.54 8.32 -2.04
CA PHE A 43 3.24 7.67 -1.95
C PHE A 43 2.67 7.66 -0.53
N ARG A 44 3.54 7.64 0.49
CA ARG A 44 3.14 7.71 1.91
C ARG A 44 2.23 8.89 2.21
N ALA A 45 2.57 10.08 1.73
CA ALA A 45 1.74 11.28 1.96
C ALA A 45 0.28 11.11 1.50
N LYS A 46 0.04 10.43 0.38
CA LYS A 46 -1.33 10.12 -0.09
C LYS A 46 -2.01 9.13 0.85
N VAL A 47 -1.29 8.10 1.31
CA VAL A 47 -1.83 7.08 2.21
C VAL A 47 -2.13 7.67 3.59
N ASP A 48 -1.25 8.50 4.14
CA ASP A 48 -1.48 9.22 5.40
C ASP A 48 -2.71 10.12 5.33
N ALA A 49 -2.87 10.89 4.25
CA ALA A 49 -4.07 11.70 4.07
C ALA A 49 -5.36 10.86 3.99
N TRP A 50 -5.31 9.69 3.34
CA TRP A 50 -6.45 8.78 3.27
C TRP A 50 -6.79 8.16 4.63
N VAL A 51 -5.78 7.70 5.39
CA VAL A 51 -5.98 7.16 6.75
C VAL A 51 -6.50 8.24 7.70
N ALA A 52 -5.98 9.46 7.62
CA ALA A 52 -6.45 10.58 8.44
C ALA A 52 -7.92 10.98 8.13
N SER A 53 -8.36 10.78 6.88
CA SER A 53 -9.74 11.07 6.45
C SER A 53 -10.70 9.90 6.61
N HIS A 54 -10.19 8.69 6.80
CA HIS A 54 -10.96 7.47 7.03
C HIS A 54 -10.38 6.73 8.25
N PRO A 55 -10.53 7.30 9.47
CA PRO A 55 -10.14 6.59 10.67
C PRO A 55 -10.97 5.31 10.75
N THR A 56 -10.34 4.17 10.52
CA THR A 56 -10.95 2.87 10.74
C THR A 56 -11.36 2.81 12.21
N ALA A 57 -12.66 2.62 12.47
CA ALA A 57 -13.24 2.46 13.81
C ALA A 57 -12.85 1.12 14.44
#